data_AF-A0A821GGG0-F1
#
_entry.id   AF-A0A821GGG0-F1
#
_cell.length_a   1.000
_cell.length_b   1.000
_cell.length_c   1.000
_cell.angle_alpha   90.00
_cell.angle_beta   90.00
_cell.angle_gamma   90.00
#
_symmetry.space_group_name_H-M   'P 1'
#
loop_
_entity.id
_entity.type
_entity.pdbx_description
1 polymer ?
#
loop_
_entity_poly.entity_id
_entity_poly.type
_entity_poly.pdbx_seq_one_letter_code
_entity_poly.pdbx_strand_id
1 'polypeptide(L)'
;MRTPIIEGVAEKMQAVWTNHTDDEAKARWGEVYFSDWLVEGTKMATQTADNPMKVVSAVCHAVTSSKPRIRYRPGWQSSLFCFPLSMAPAWFTDFLIGLGQRKMALPSGVLKRMEHHAL
;
A
#
# COMPACT_ATOMS: atom_id res chain seq x y z
N MET A 1 7.34 -8.84 2.95
CA MET A 1 8.44 -9.82 2.93
C MET A 1 9.67 -9.15 2.36
N ARG A 2 10.84 -9.27 2.99
CA ARG A 2 12.09 -8.75 2.38
C ARG A 2 12.52 -9.73 1.30
N THR A 3 12.18 -9.40 0.06
CA THR A 3 12.50 -10.19 -1.15
C THR A 3 13.05 -9.24 -2.20
N PRO A 4 13.87 -9.70 -3.16
CA PRO A 4 14.35 -8.86 -4.26
C PRO A 4 13.23 -8.17 -5.08
N ILE A 5 11.99 -8.66 -4.98
CA ILE A 5 10.81 -8.02 -5.59
C ILE A 5 10.58 -6.60 -5.06
N ILE A 6 10.85 -6.35 -3.76
CA ILE A 6 10.67 -5.03 -3.15
C ILE A 6 11.87 -4.10 -3.40
N GLU A 7 12.98 -4.65 -3.91
CA GLU A 7 14.14 -3.86 -4.30
C GLU A 7 13.87 -3.14 -5.63
N GLY A 8 14.29 -1.88 -5.70
CA GLY A 8 14.11 -1.08 -6.91
C GLY A 8 12.66 -0.62 -7.15
N VAL A 9 11.75 -0.76 -6.17
CA VAL A 9 10.33 -0.42 -6.37
C VAL A 9 10.13 1.07 -6.64
N ALA A 10 10.89 1.93 -5.96
CA ALA A 10 10.80 3.37 -6.17
C ALA A 10 11.20 3.75 -7.60
N GLU A 11 12.30 3.20 -8.08
CA GLU A 11 12.87 3.43 -9.40
C GLU A 11 11.95 2.90 -10.51
N LYS A 12 11.41 1.68 -10.32
CA LYS A 12 10.43 1.09 -11.24
C LYS A 12 9.17 1.95 -11.33
N MET A 13 8.66 2.40 -10.19
CA MET A 13 7.46 3.22 -10.14
C MET A 13 7.70 4.61 -10.74
N GLN A 14 8.87 5.21 -10.50
CA GLN A 14 9.28 6.45 -11.15
C GLN A 14 9.40 6.28 -12.67
N ALA A 15 9.95 5.16 -13.15
CA ALA A 15 10.01 4.87 -14.57
C ALA A 15 8.61 4.72 -15.20
N VAL A 16 7.65 4.10 -14.48
CA VAL A 16 6.25 4.03 -14.91
C VAL A 16 5.61 5.41 -14.97
N TRP A 17 5.85 6.26 -13.97
CA TRP A 17 5.36 7.63 -13.96
C TRP A 17 5.90 8.42 -15.14
N THR A 18 7.22 8.41 -15.36
CA THR A 18 7.84 9.19 -16.43
C THR A 18 7.47 8.66 -17.81
N ASN A 19 7.57 7.36 -18.03
CA ASN A 19 7.58 6.77 -19.39
C ASN A 19 6.23 6.18 -19.83
N HIS A 20 5.37 5.81 -18.90
CA HIS A 20 4.15 5.03 -19.19
C HIS A 20 2.86 5.70 -18.72
N THR A 21 2.94 6.86 -18.09
CA THR A 21 1.77 7.60 -17.62
C THR A 21 1.48 8.76 -18.55
N ASP A 22 0.21 8.85 -18.98
CA ASP A 22 -0.30 9.90 -19.84
C ASP A 22 -0.27 11.28 -19.16
N ASP A 23 -0.15 12.33 -19.96
CA ASP A 23 0.00 13.71 -19.47
C ASP A 23 -1.28 14.19 -18.76
N GLU A 24 -2.46 13.73 -19.17
CA GLU A 24 -3.72 14.01 -18.47
C GLU A 24 -3.71 13.42 -17.05
N ALA A 25 -3.21 12.19 -16.90
CA ALA A 25 -3.09 11.54 -15.61
C ALA A 25 -2.04 12.26 -14.73
N LYS A 26 -0.90 12.65 -15.29
CA LYS A 26 0.11 13.44 -14.58
C LYS A 26 -0.44 14.78 -14.10
N ALA A 27 -1.19 15.49 -14.94
CA ALA A 27 -1.81 16.77 -14.58
C ALA A 27 -2.93 16.62 -13.53
N ARG A 28 -3.67 15.50 -13.55
CA ARG A 28 -4.73 15.20 -12.58
C ARG A 28 -4.18 14.90 -11.19
N TRP A 29 -3.12 14.11 -11.10
CA TRP A 29 -2.56 13.70 -9.81
C TRP A 29 -1.53 14.72 -9.29
N GLY A 30 -0.67 15.22 -10.16
CA GLY A 30 0.38 16.18 -9.83
C GLY A 30 1.67 15.53 -9.34
N GLU A 31 2.78 16.19 -9.62
CA GLU A 31 4.13 15.69 -9.30
C GLU A 31 4.38 15.60 -7.79
N VAL A 32 3.87 16.58 -7.04
CA VAL A 32 4.03 16.63 -5.57
C VAL A 32 3.31 15.46 -4.90
N TYR A 33 2.07 15.18 -5.32
CA TYR A 33 1.31 14.03 -4.84
C TYR A 33 2.03 12.72 -5.15
N PHE A 34 2.51 12.57 -6.38
CA PHE A 34 3.23 11.38 -6.80
C PHE A 34 4.52 11.17 -5.99
N SER A 35 5.30 12.24 -5.79
CA SER A 35 6.55 12.19 -5.01
C SER A 35 6.30 11.76 -3.57
N ASP A 36 5.33 12.37 -2.88
CA ASP A 36 4.95 12.01 -1.51
C ASP A 36 4.50 10.55 -1.43
N TRP A 37 3.67 10.12 -2.39
CA TRP A 37 3.18 8.75 -2.46
C TRP A 37 4.32 7.74 -2.71
N LEU A 38 5.28 8.10 -3.55
CA LEU A 38 6.44 7.26 -3.85
C LEU A 38 7.31 7.04 -2.61
N VAL A 39 7.59 8.12 -1.88
CA VAL A 39 8.40 8.07 -0.65
C VAL A 39 7.68 7.27 0.44
N GLU A 40 6.43 7.61 0.76
CA GLU A 40 5.71 6.96 1.84
C GLU A 40 5.34 5.52 1.49
N GLY A 41 4.98 5.24 0.23
CA GLY A 41 4.71 3.90 -0.27
C GLY A 41 5.93 2.99 -0.19
N THR A 42 7.10 3.48 -0.60
CA THR A 42 8.37 2.73 -0.50
C THR A 42 8.76 2.49 0.95
N LYS A 43 8.58 3.51 1.81
CA LYS A 43 8.82 3.39 3.26
C LYS A 43 7.90 2.34 3.90
N MET A 44 6.60 2.35 3.59
CA MET A 44 5.69 1.32 4.09
C MET A 44 6.07 -0.08 3.59
N ALA A 45 6.38 -0.22 2.31
CA ALA A 45 6.75 -1.51 1.72
C ALA A 45 8.01 -2.10 2.37
N THR A 46 9.00 -1.27 2.68
CA THR A 46 10.27 -1.68 3.31
C THR A 46 10.14 -1.91 4.82
N GLN A 47 9.36 -1.09 5.54
CA GLN A 47 9.16 -1.23 6.99
C GLN A 47 8.26 -2.42 7.35
N THR A 48 7.27 -2.72 6.51
CA THR A 48 6.35 -3.87 6.69
C THR A 48 6.96 -5.17 6.16
N ALA A 49 8.16 -5.11 5.56
CA ALA A 49 8.83 -6.27 5.03
C ALA A 49 9.42 -7.14 6.15
N ASP A 50 8.72 -8.24 6.44
CA ASP A 50 9.15 -9.26 7.41
C ASP A 50 9.97 -10.39 6.74
N ASN A 51 10.52 -11.30 7.55
CA ASN A 51 11.31 -12.45 7.09
C ASN A 51 10.46 -13.42 6.24
N PRO A 52 10.86 -13.73 4.98
CA PRO A 52 10.12 -14.63 4.09
C PRO A 52 9.95 -16.06 4.64
N MET A 53 10.81 -16.50 5.57
CA MET A 53 10.69 -17.80 6.24
C MET A 53 9.36 -18.00 6.98
N LYS A 54 8.69 -16.92 7.39
CA LYS A 54 7.35 -16.97 7.98
C LYS A 54 6.30 -17.52 7.00
N VAL A 55 6.44 -17.21 5.71
CA VAL A 55 5.58 -17.76 4.65
C VAL A 55 5.93 -19.22 4.39
N VAL A 56 7.22 -19.54 4.28
CA VAL A 56 7.68 -20.93 4.09
C VAL A 56 7.17 -21.83 5.20
N SER A 57 7.31 -21.40 6.46
CA SER A 57 6.81 -22.14 7.63
C SER A 57 5.29 -22.36 7.56
N ALA A 58 4.51 -21.34 7.18
CA ALA A 58 3.07 -21.48 7.02
C ALA A 58 2.70 -22.48 5.91
N VAL A 59 3.44 -22.50 4.80
CA VAL A 59 3.25 -23.46 3.71
C VAL A 59 3.63 -24.88 4.17
N CYS A 60 4.78 -25.06 4.82
CA CYS A 60 5.19 -26.35 5.38
C CYS A 60 4.15 -26.89 6.37
N HIS A 61 3.62 -26.04 7.24
CA HIS A 61 2.55 -26.41 8.17
C HIS A 61 1.26 -26.78 7.42
N ALA A 62 0.92 -26.08 6.34
CA ALA A 62 -0.25 -26.40 5.53
C ALA A 62 -0.17 -27.78 4.88
N VAL A 63 1.00 -28.17 4.36
CA VAL A 63 1.22 -29.46 3.69
C VAL A 63 1.34 -30.61 4.68
N THR A 64 1.86 -30.36 5.89
CA THR A 64 2.06 -31.41 6.92
C THR A 64 0.88 -31.60 7.86
N SER A 65 -0.06 -30.66 7.92
CA SER A 65 -1.21 -30.73 8.82
C SER A 65 -2.24 -31.76 8.36
N SER A 66 -2.67 -32.64 9.27
CA SER A 66 -3.75 -33.60 9.02
C SER A 66 -5.12 -32.95 8.82
N LYS A 67 -5.29 -31.68 9.23
CA LYS A 67 -6.52 -30.89 9.05
C LYS A 67 -6.16 -29.48 8.55
N PRO A 68 -5.95 -29.30 7.24
CA PRO A 68 -5.53 -28.03 6.69
C PRO A 68 -6.61 -26.95 6.88
N ARG A 69 -6.18 -25.71 7.13
CA ARG A 69 -7.06 -24.53 7.21
C ARG A 69 -7.22 -23.89 5.83
N ILE A 70 -8.39 -23.30 5.57
CA ILE A 70 -8.67 -22.57 4.32
C ILE A 70 -7.81 -21.31 4.18
N ARG A 71 -7.41 -20.69 5.30
CA ARG A 71 -6.57 -19.48 5.30
C ARG A 71 -5.45 -19.59 6.32
N TYR A 72 -4.21 -19.48 5.86
CA TYR A 72 -3.02 -19.32 6.70
C TYR A 72 -2.59 -17.85 6.71
N ARG A 73 -2.22 -17.34 7.88
CA ARG A 73 -1.78 -15.96 8.09
C ARG A 73 -0.33 -15.96 8.55
N PRO A 74 0.63 -15.87 7.63
CA PRO A 74 2.04 -15.84 7.98
C PRO A 74 2.38 -14.52 8.67
N GLY A 75 2.93 -14.61 9.89
CA GLY A 75 3.37 -13.46 10.67
C GLY A 75 2.25 -12.77 11.48
N TRP A 76 2.68 -12.05 12.51
CA TRP A 76 1.77 -11.42 13.47
C TRP A 76 1.00 -10.24 12.86
N GLN A 77 1.62 -9.48 11.95
CA GLN A 77 1.00 -8.33 11.27
C GLN A 77 -0.24 -8.75 10.46
N SER A 78 -0.17 -9.90 9.78
CA SER A 78 -1.29 -10.43 9.02
C SER A 78 -2.46 -10.82 9.94
N SER A 79 -2.16 -11.40 11.10
CA SER A 79 -3.19 -11.87 12.03
C SER A 79 -3.80 -10.75 12.88
N LEU A 80 -3.03 -9.74 13.27
CA LEU A 80 -3.45 -8.71 14.23
C LEU A 80 -3.82 -7.36 13.59
N PHE A 81 -3.30 -7.03 12.41
CA PHE A 81 -3.64 -5.77 11.74
C PHE A 81 -4.48 -6.00 10.49
N CYS A 82 -3.93 -6.72 9.51
CA CYS A 82 -4.60 -6.84 8.21
C CYS A 82 -5.93 -7.60 8.31
N PHE A 83 -5.98 -8.66 9.11
CA PHE A 83 -7.21 -9.43 9.23
C PHE A 83 -8.33 -8.66 9.96
N PRO A 84 -8.11 -8.07 11.15
CA PRO A 84 -9.15 -7.25 11.79
C PRO A 84 -9.59 -6.08 10.91
N LEU A 85 -8.66 -5.41 10.23
CA LEU A 85 -8.98 -4.32 9.32
C LEU A 85 -9.87 -4.81 8.16
N SER A 86 -9.62 -6.00 7.61
CA SER A 86 -10.44 -6.56 6.53
C SER A 86 -11.86 -6.95 6.94
N MET A 87 -12.07 -7.20 8.24
CA MET A 87 -13.38 -7.56 8.80
C MET A 87 -14.09 -6.37 9.43
N ALA A 88 -13.43 -5.21 9.54
CA ALA A 88 -13.99 -4.01 10.13
C ALA A 88 -14.96 -3.31 9.14
N PRO A 89 -15.93 -2.52 9.65
CA PRO A 89 -16.81 -1.72 8.79
C PRO A 89 -16.04 -0.69 7.94
N ALA A 90 -16.53 -0.43 6.73
CA ALA A 90 -15.89 0.49 5.78
C ALA A 90 -15.62 1.89 6.37
N TRP A 91 -16.56 2.46 7.13
CA TRP A 91 -16.38 3.77 7.74
C TRP A 91 -15.18 3.81 8.71
N PHE A 92 -14.93 2.71 9.42
CA PHE A 92 -13.84 2.63 10.40
C PHE A 92 -12.50 2.46 9.69
N THR A 93 -12.46 1.62 8.65
CA THR A 93 -11.26 1.46 7.83
C THR A 93 -10.89 2.76 7.12
N ASP A 94 -11.87 3.47 6.57
CA ASP A 94 -11.67 4.75 5.88
C ASP A 94 -11.17 5.83 6.85
N PHE A 95 -11.69 5.85 8.08
CA PHE A 95 -11.20 6.73 9.13
C PHE A 95 -9.73 6.47 9.47
N LEU A 96 -9.34 5.20 9.64
CA LEU A 96 -7.95 4.83 9.94
C LEU A 96 -7.00 5.17 8.78
N ILE A 97 -7.40 4.88 7.55
CA ILE A 97 -6.61 5.20 6.35
C ILE A 97 -6.48 6.71 6.20
N GLY A 98 -7.58 7.45 6.38
CA GLY A 98 -7.60 8.91 6.32
C GLY A 98 -6.66 9.55 7.33
N LEU A 99 -6.52 9.00 8.54
CA LEU A 99 -5.54 9.49 9.53
C LEU A 99 -4.09 9.39 9.01
N GLY A 100 -3.75 8.33 8.30
CA GLY A 100 -2.43 8.15 7.70
C GLY A 100 -2.20 9.08 6.50
N GLN A 101 -3.23 9.31 5.68
CA GLN A 101 -3.16 10.11 4.46
C GLN A 101 -3.11 11.62 4.70
N ARG A 102 -3.45 12.11 5.92
CA ARG A 102 -3.42 13.54 6.26
C ARG A 102 -2.07 14.24 6.05
N LYS A 103 -0.97 13.48 5.98
CA LYS A 103 0.38 14.02 5.77
C LYS A 103 0.77 14.11 4.30
N MET A 104 0.01 13.51 3.40
CA MET A 104 0.29 13.51 1.98
C MET A 104 -0.29 14.76 1.32
N ALA A 105 0.38 15.26 0.29
CA ALA A 105 -0.24 16.24 -0.59
C ALA A 105 -1.58 15.72 -1.14
N LEU A 106 -2.48 16.65 -1.48
CA LEU A 106 -3.70 16.33 -2.21
C LEU A 106 -3.42 16.26 -3.71
N PRO A 107 -4.20 15.49 -4.49
CA PRO A 107 -4.06 15.47 -5.93
C PRO A 107 -4.35 16.86 -6.51
N SER A 108 -3.57 17.31 -7.49
CA SER A 108 -3.76 18.61 -8.15
C SER A 108 -5.17 18.80 -8.72
N GLY A 109 -5.79 17.74 -9.22
CA GLY A 109 -7.16 17.77 -9.73
C GLY A 109 -8.23 17.96 -8.65
N VAL A 110 -7.97 17.52 -7.42
CA VAL A 110 -8.86 17.77 -6.27
C VAL A 110 -8.75 19.22 -5.83
N LEU A 111 -7.52 19.76 -5.79
CA LEU A 111 -7.28 21.17 -5.45
C LEU A 111 -8.00 22.11 -6.44
N LYS A 112 -7.85 21.87 -7.75
CA LYS A 112 -8.56 22.63 -8.80
C LYS A 112 -10.07 22.59 -8.64
N ARG A 113 -10.63 21.44 -8.23
CA ARG A 113 -12.06 21.28 -7.97
C ARG A 113 -12.51 22.09 -6.76
N MET A 114 -11.73 22.08 -5.69
CA MET A 114 -12.01 22.87 -4.48
C MET A 114 -12.00 24.37 -4.78
N GLU A 115 -11.02 24.84 -5.55
CA GLU A 115 -10.94 26.24 -6.00
C GLU A 115 -12.18 26.65 -6.83
N HIS A 116 -12.63 25.79 -7.74
CA HIS A 116 -13.81 26.06 -8.57
C HIS A 116 -15.14 26.08 -7.80
N HIS A 117 -15.24 25.38 -6.66
CA HIS A 117 -16.44 25.42 -5.80
C HIS A 117 -16.37 26.52 -4.71
N ALA A 118 -15.24 27.20 -4.57
CA ALA A 118 -15.05 28.29 -3.61
C ALA A 118 -15.30 29.70 -4.21
N LEU A 119 -15.44 29.78 -5.54
CA LEU A 119 -15.86 30.97 -6.30
C LEU A 119 -17.36 30.90 -6.61
#